data_AF-Q4DKM8-F1
#
_entry.id   AF-Q4DKM8-F1
#
_cell.length_a   1.000
_cell.length_b   1.000
_cell.length_c   1.000
_cell.angle_alpha   90.00
_cell.angle_beta   90.00
_cell.angle_gamma   90.00
#
_symmetry.space_group_name_H-M   'P 1'
#
loop_
_entity.id
_entity.type
_entity.pdbx_description
1 polymer ?
#
loop_
_entity_poly.entity_id
_entity_poly.type
_entity_poly.pdbx_seq_one_letter_code
_entity_poly.pdbx_strand_id
1 'polypeptide(L)'
;REKHISHLEKELATAKDTALRMEQENISLSKEAEAAQEALGHAEERVQRLMEQQDTSDADYAKDLRELKDQLATTQEELVRVRGELSSTAQEKMRHETQCRGVISGLRTKLEEARCDADAMQQLTREKKQLDEIAEEYRGKYLSMCKKVENLDIELTAATNRCTLLEKRLDEELRRSLRNVSTSPTPQRQNGVEKRLRSASSVNVPLSLTTHPRKKSRSVEPRVFTISGFDASELLTEIKQLPHATVAECRSNTPVPSNLTHLITNGQLTIKLLTALVRGCWILPDVYVRDSVRDQRWLDESAYGFRHEHPPLFQKRIGFTEGFISSRHYNTAKLITDEGGATVETELRVADIVLCTHAEHGTLEECTHAMTWDKVVELIYPVKIGDTQ
;
A
#
# COMPACT_ATOMS: atom_id res chain seq x y z
N ARG A 1 -124.71 -68.47 28.17
CA ARG A 1 -123.67 -69.00 27.27
C ARG A 1 -123.19 -67.91 26.29
N GLU A 2 -124.07 -67.29 25.50
CA GLU A 2 -123.70 -66.20 24.56
C GLU A 2 -122.94 -65.03 25.18
N LYS A 3 -123.37 -64.51 26.35
CA LYS A 3 -122.63 -63.43 27.04
C LYS A 3 -121.19 -63.82 27.40
N HIS A 4 -120.94 -65.09 27.71
CA HIS A 4 -119.60 -65.58 28.07
C HIS A 4 -118.74 -65.75 26.80
N ILE A 5 -119.32 -66.24 25.71
CA ILE A 5 -118.65 -66.31 24.40
C ILE A 5 -118.25 -64.91 23.93
N SER A 6 -119.16 -63.93 24.00
CA SER A 6 -118.87 -62.55 23.58
C SER A 6 -117.82 -61.87 24.47
N HIS A 7 -117.75 -62.23 25.76
CA HIS A 7 -116.67 -61.78 26.65
C HIS A 7 -115.32 -62.38 26.25
N LEU A 8 -115.27 -63.70 26.00
CA LEU A 8 -114.08 -64.39 25.52
C LEU A 8 -113.62 -63.87 24.15
N GLU A 9 -114.54 -63.54 23.23
CA GLU A 9 -114.20 -62.93 21.94
C GLU A 9 -113.58 -61.54 22.11
N LYS A 10 -114.09 -60.74 23.05
CA LYS A 10 -113.48 -59.44 23.38
C LYS A 10 -112.08 -59.61 23.99
N GLU A 11 -111.91 -60.54 24.92
CA GLU A 11 -110.59 -60.84 25.51
C GLU A 11 -109.61 -61.38 24.47
N LEU A 12 -110.07 -62.23 23.54
CA LEU A 12 -109.26 -62.71 22.43
C LEU A 12 -108.86 -61.56 21.49
N ALA A 13 -109.78 -60.64 21.20
CA ALA A 13 -109.50 -59.47 20.37
C ALA A 13 -108.48 -58.53 21.04
N THR A 14 -108.61 -58.28 22.35
CA THR A 14 -107.62 -57.47 23.09
C THR A 14 -106.27 -58.17 23.22
N ALA A 15 -106.25 -59.48 23.43
CA ALA A 15 -105.02 -60.29 23.43
C ALA A 15 -104.34 -60.28 22.05
N LYS A 16 -105.11 -60.34 20.97
CA LYS A 16 -104.57 -60.24 19.60
C LYS A 16 -104.01 -58.85 19.29
N ASP A 17 -104.71 -57.80 19.69
CA ASP A 17 -104.26 -56.42 19.48
C ASP A 17 -103.00 -56.10 20.30
N THR A 18 -102.91 -56.61 21.54
CA THR A 18 -101.69 -56.49 22.36
C THR A 18 -100.54 -57.31 21.79
N ALA A 19 -100.78 -58.53 21.32
CA ALA A 19 -99.75 -59.34 20.64
C ALA A 19 -99.22 -58.64 19.38
N LEU A 20 -100.10 -58.04 18.58
CA LEU A 20 -99.73 -57.33 17.36
C LEU A 20 -98.95 -56.04 17.66
N ARG A 21 -99.31 -55.31 18.74
CA ARG A 21 -98.51 -54.18 19.22
C ARG A 21 -97.12 -54.61 19.71
N MET A 22 -97.03 -55.68 20.49
CA MET A 22 -95.72 -56.22 20.92
C MET A 22 -94.88 -56.71 19.74
N GLU A 23 -95.50 -57.29 18.72
CA GLU A 23 -94.80 -57.69 17.48
C GLU A 23 -94.27 -56.47 16.73
N GLN A 24 -95.08 -55.41 16.60
CA GLN A 24 -94.63 -54.14 16.01
C GLN A 24 -93.49 -53.50 16.81
N GLU A 25 -93.59 -53.48 18.15
CA GLU A 25 -92.54 -52.98 19.05
C GLU A 25 -91.25 -53.80 18.92
N ASN A 26 -91.33 -55.13 18.87
CA ASN A 26 -90.18 -56.00 18.63
C ASN A 26 -89.54 -55.74 17.27
N ILE A 27 -90.34 -55.54 16.21
CA ILE A 27 -89.82 -55.21 14.88
C ILE A 27 -89.11 -53.85 14.90
N SER A 28 -89.66 -52.83 15.59
CA SER A 28 -88.98 -51.53 15.72
C SER A 28 -87.69 -51.64 16.52
N LEU A 29 -87.69 -52.36 17.64
CA LEU A 29 -86.50 -52.56 18.47
C LEU A 29 -85.42 -53.36 17.73
N SER A 30 -85.81 -54.37 16.93
CA SER A 30 -84.86 -55.11 16.08
C SER A 30 -84.22 -54.21 15.03
N LYS A 31 -85.00 -53.34 14.38
CA LYS A 31 -84.46 -52.36 13.42
C LYS A 31 -83.56 -51.33 14.07
N GLU A 32 -83.90 -50.86 15.28
CA GLU A 32 -83.04 -49.96 16.06
C GLU A 32 -81.75 -50.64 16.49
N ALA A 33 -81.80 -51.92 16.88
CA ALA A 33 -80.62 -52.71 17.21
C ALA A 33 -79.72 -52.94 16.00
N GLU A 34 -80.30 -53.26 14.83
CA GLU A 34 -79.57 -53.38 13.56
C GLU A 34 -78.88 -52.05 13.18
N ALA A 35 -79.61 -50.94 13.25
CA ALA A 35 -79.04 -49.60 12.97
C ALA A 35 -77.93 -49.23 13.96
N ALA A 36 -78.08 -49.57 15.24
CA ALA A 36 -77.04 -49.36 16.25
C ALA A 36 -75.81 -50.24 16.01
N GLN A 37 -76.00 -51.48 15.54
CA GLN A 37 -74.91 -52.39 15.18
C GLN A 37 -74.15 -51.91 13.94
N GLU A 38 -74.84 -51.41 12.92
CA GLU A 38 -74.20 -50.77 11.76
C GLU A 38 -73.42 -49.51 12.17
N ALA A 39 -74.00 -48.66 13.03
CA ALA A 39 -73.34 -47.47 13.55
C ALA A 39 -72.10 -47.82 14.39
N LEU A 40 -72.16 -48.89 15.18
CA LEU A 40 -71.00 -49.41 15.92
C LEU A 40 -69.91 -49.90 14.97
N GLY A 41 -70.26 -50.67 13.95
CA GLY A 41 -69.31 -51.13 12.93
C GLY A 41 -68.60 -49.97 12.23
N HIS A 42 -69.33 -48.94 11.84
CA HIS A 42 -68.74 -47.72 11.27
C HIS A 42 -67.85 -46.94 12.26
N ALA A 43 -68.21 -46.93 13.55
CA ALA A 43 -67.38 -46.31 14.58
C ALA A 43 -66.08 -47.09 14.79
N GLU A 44 -66.13 -48.42 14.82
CA GLU A 44 -64.97 -49.32 14.93
C GLU A 44 -64.04 -49.15 13.72
N GLU A 45 -64.57 -49.16 12.49
CA GLU A 45 -63.81 -48.88 11.26
C GLU A 45 -63.15 -47.49 11.28
N ARG A 46 -63.81 -46.50 11.88
CA ARG A 46 -63.23 -45.16 12.02
C ARG A 46 -62.10 -45.14 13.04
N VAL A 47 -62.25 -45.83 14.18
CA VAL A 47 -61.20 -45.94 15.20
C VAL A 47 -59.98 -46.65 14.62
N GLN A 48 -60.19 -47.77 13.90
CA GLN A 48 -59.10 -48.50 13.26
C GLN A 48 -58.32 -47.63 12.26
N ARG A 49 -59.02 -46.88 11.40
CA ARG A 49 -58.37 -45.93 10.47
C ARG A 49 -57.60 -44.82 11.18
N LEU A 50 -58.13 -44.29 12.28
CA LEU A 50 -57.43 -43.27 13.06
C LEU A 50 -56.18 -43.83 13.74
N MET A 51 -56.23 -45.06 14.23
CA MET A 51 -55.05 -45.75 14.79
C MET A 51 -53.98 -45.96 13.73
N GLU A 52 -54.35 -46.45 12.55
CA GLU A 52 -53.41 -46.61 11.42
C GLU A 52 -52.80 -45.28 10.99
N GLN A 53 -53.60 -44.21 10.91
CA GLN A 53 -53.09 -42.87 10.63
C GLN A 53 -52.11 -42.38 11.72
N GLN A 54 -52.42 -42.62 12.98
CA GLN A 54 -51.54 -42.27 14.09
C GLN A 54 -50.21 -43.04 14.00
N ASP A 55 -50.25 -44.36 13.79
CA ASP A 55 -49.06 -45.21 13.68
C ASP A 55 -48.16 -44.77 12.50
N THR A 56 -48.75 -44.42 11.36
CA THR A 56 -47.99 -43.88 10.22
C THR A 56 -47.36 -42.52 10.54
N SER A 57 -48.08 -41.62 11.22
CA SER A 57 -47.55 -40.32 11.61
C SER A 57 -46.41 -40.43 12.63
N ASP A 58 -46.54 -41.33 13.62
CA ASP A 58 -45.51 -41.57 14.62
C ASP A 58 -44.25 -42.18 13.99
N ALA A 59 -44.40 -43.06 13.00
CA ALA A 59 -43.29 -43.61 12.24
C ALA A 59 -42.56 -42.55 11.41
N ASP A 60 -43.29 -41.65 10.75
CA ASP A 60 -42.74 -40.53 9.98
C ASP A 60 -41.99 -39.55 10.90
N TYR A 61 -42.60 -39.15 12.03
CA TYR A 61 -41.92 -38.29 13.02
C TYR A 61 -40.66 -38.94 13.60
N ALA A 62 -40.69 -40.26 13.87
CA ALA A 62 -39.53 -40.97 14.35
C ALA A 62 -38.39 -41.04 13.32
N LYS A 63 -38.74 -41.11 12.03
CA LYS A 63 -37.78 -41.05 10.92
C LYS A 63 -37.16 -39.66 10.80
N ASP A 64 -37.97 -38.60 10.78
CA ASP A 64 -37.51 -37.21 10.70
C ASP A 64 -36.60 -36.84 11.87
N LEU A 65 -36.96 -37.27 13.09
CA LEU A 65 -36.12 -37.08 14.28
C LEU A 65 -34.77 -37.78 14.19
N ARG A 66 -34.70 -38.93 13.49
CA ARG A 66 -33.43 -39.64 13.27
C ARG A 66 -32.57 -38.91 12.26
N GLU A 67 -33.16 -38.50 11.13
CA GLU A 67 -32.46 -37.73 10.09
C GLU A 67 -31.91 -36.40 10.63
N LEU A 68 -32.70 -35.67 11.43
CA LEU A 68 -32.25 -34.44 12.07
C LEU A 68 -31.12 -34.68 13.08
N LYS A 69 -31.15 -35.79 13.82
CA LYS A 69 -30.05 -36.16 14.73
C LYS A 69 -28.76 -36.49 13.97
N ASP A 70 -28.88 -37.21 12.87
CA ASP A 70 -27.73 -37.55 12.03
C ASP A 70 -27.13 -36.28 11.39
N GLN A 71 -27.96 -35.37 10.90
CA GLN A 71 -27.51 -34.05 10.40
C GLN A 71 -26.87 -33.20 11.51
N LEU A 72 -27.42 -33.24 12.73
CA LEU A 72 -26.82 -32.53 13.86
C LEU A 72 -25.44 -33.12 14.21
N ALA A 73 -25.29 -34.44 14.18
CA ALA A 73 -24.02 -35.10 14.43
C ALA A 73 -22.97 -34.74 13.36
N THR A 74 -23.32 -34.80 12.07
CA THR A 74 -22.39 -34.46 10.98
C THR A 74 -21.97 -32.99 11.05
N THR A 75 -22.90 -32.06 11.28
CA THR A 75 -22.57 -30.63 11.42
C THR A 75 -21.72 -30.35 12.66
N GLN A 76 -21.90 -31.08 13.76
CA GLN A 76 -21.03 -30.99 14.93
C GLN A 76 -19.61 -31.48 14.64
N GLU A 77 -19.45 -32.59 13.93
CA GLU A 77 -18.14 -33.11 13.51
C GLU A 77 -17.41 -32.12 12.59
N GLU A 78 -18.10 -31.56 11.60
CA GLU A 78 -17.55 -30.54 10.70
C GLU A 78 -17.12 -29.29 11.47
N LEU A 79 -17.93 -28.83 12.43
CA LEU A 79 -17.60 -27.67 13.25
C LEU A 79 -16.35 -27.91 14.10
N VAL A 80 -16.17 -29.11 14.67
CA VAL A 80 -14.95 -29.48 15.39
C VAL A 80 -13.75 -29.52 14.45
N ARG A 81 -13.89 -30.10 13.26
CA ARG A 81 -12.83 -30.14 12.24
C ARG A 81 -12.38 -28.74 11.84
N VAL A 82 -13.32 -27.87 11.45
CA VAL A 82 -13.03 -26.49 11.03
C VAL A 82 -12.39 -25.67 12.16
N ARG A 83 -12.82 -25.88 13.43
CA ARG A 83 -12.17 -25.25 14.59
C ARG A 83 -10.71 -25.71 14.75
N GLY A 84 -10.44 -27.00 14.54
CA GLY A 84 -9.09 -27.55 14.56
C GLY A 84 -8.19 -26.94 13.46
N GLU A 85 -8.70 -26.88 12.23
CA GLU A 85 -8.00 -26.26 11.10
C GLU A 85 -7.73 -24.76 11.33
N LEU A 86 -8.73 -24.03 11.83
CA LEU A 86 -8.58 -22.62 12.18
C LEU A 86 -7.52 -22.39 13.28
N SER A 87 -7.50 -23.25 14.30
CA SER A 87 -6.48 -23.20 15.35
C SER A 87 -5.08 -23.49 14.81
N SER A 88 -4.94 -24.48 13.91
CA SER A 88 -3.66 -24.83 13.30
C SER A 88 -3.12 -23.68 12.44
N THR A 89 -3.96 -23.15 11.56
CA THR A 89 -3.62 -22.01 10.69
C THR A 89 -3.29 -20.75 11.48
N ALA A 90 -3.98 -20.49 12.59
CA ALA A 90 -3.65 -19.38 13.50
C ALA A 90 -2.26 -19.55 14.14
N GLN A 91 -1.89 -20.76 14.58
CA GLN A 91 -0.56 -21.04 15.13
C GLN A 91 0.54 -20.90 14.08
N GLU A 92 0.31 -21.38 12.86
CA GLU A 92 1.24 -21.22 11.74
C GLU A 92 1.45 -19.76 11.38
N LYS A 93 0.36 -18.97 11.33
CA LYS A 93 0.42 -17.51 11.12
C LYS A 93 1.27 -16.83 12.19
N MET A 94 1.03 -17.13 13.47
CA MET A 94 1.83 -16.57 14.57
C MET A 94 3.33 -16.93 14.44
N ARG A 95 3.64 -18.17 14.05
CA ARG A 95 5.02 -18.61 13.81
C ARG A 95 5.67 -17.82 12.66
N HIS A 96 4.95 -17.66 11.55
CA HIS A 96 5.43 -16.92 10.38
C HIS A 96 5.63 -15.44 10.70
N GLU A 97 4.70 -14.80 11.42
CA GLU A 97 4.83 -13.41 11.86
C GLU A 97 6.05 -13.21 12.77
N THR A 98 6.31 -14.14 13.68
CA THR A 98 7.49 -14.10 14.56
C THR A 98 8.79 -14.21 13.74
N GLN A 99 8.82 -15.09 12.74
CA GLN A 99 9.95 -15.21 11.82
C GLN A 99 10.17 -13.93 11.00
N CYS A 100 9.10 -13.36 10.43
CA CYS A 100 9.16 -12.10 9.70
C CYS A 100 9.69 -10.96 10.58
N ARG A 101 9.22 -10.85 11.84
CA ARG A 101 9.74 -9.86 12.80
C ARG A 101 11.24 -10.05 13.05
N GLY A 102 11.71 -11.29 13.19
CA GLY A 102 13.13 -11.61 13.33
C GLY A 102 13.96 -11.18 12.12
N VAL A 103 13.48 -11.47 10.91
CA VAL A 103 14.13 -11.06 9.65
C VAL A 103 14.18 -9.54 9.53
N ILE A 104 13.08 -8.84 9.80
CA ILE A 104 13.02 -7.37 9.76
C ILE A 104 14.01 -6.77 10.77
N SER A 105 14.08 -7.32 11.98
CA SER A 105 15.04 -6.87 12.99
C SER A 105 16.49 -7.06 12.51
N GLY A 106 16.81 -8.21 11.91
CA GLY A 106 18.14 -8.48 11.37
C GLY A 106 18.51 -7.63 10.15
N LEU A 107 17.52 -7.25 9.33
CA LEU A 107 17.73 -6.31 8.22
C LEU A 107 17.96 -4.89 8.74
N ARG A 108 17.27 -4.47 9.81
CA ARG A 108 17.49 -3.17 10.44
C ARG A 108 18.89 -3.04 11.04
N THR A 109 19.40 -4.08 11.69
CA THR A 109 20.77 -4.05 12.23
C THR A 109 21.80 -3.96 11.10
N LYS A 110 21.66 -4.75 10.03
CA LYS A 110 22.55 -4.68 8.86
C LYS A 110 22.51 -3.32 8.15
N LEU A 111 21.33 -2.70 8.09
CA LEU A 111 21.16 -1.38 7.51
C LEU A 111 21.87 -0.32 8.35
N GLU A 112 21.85 -0.45 9.68
CA GLU A 112 22.58 0.44 10.58
C GLU A 112 24.10 0.25 10.46
N GLU A 113 24.59 -1.00 10.40
CA GLU A 113 25.99 -1.31 10.14
C GLU A 113 26.47 -0.69 8.82
N ALA A 114 25.70 -0.85 7.74
CA ALA A 114 26.02 -0.27 6.44
C ALA A 114 26.03 1.27 6.45
N ARG A 115 25.21 1.91 7.30
CA ARG A 115 25.24 3.37 7.49
C ARG A 115 26.52 3.81 8.20
N CYS A 116 26.89 3.13 9.28
CA CYS A 116 28.15 3.40 9.97
C CYS A 116 29.36 3.25 9.05
N ASP A 117 29.39 2.21 8.20
CA ASP A 117 30.45 2.00 7.21
C ASP A 117 30.47 3.11 6.16
N ALA A 118 29.31 3.54 5.68
CA ALA A 118 29.21 4.65 4.72
C ALA A 118 29.76 5.95 5.31
N ASP A 119 29.45 6.25 6.57
CA ASP A 119 29.96 7.43 7.27
C ASP A 119 31.48 7.37 7.48
N ALA A 120 32.01 6.20 7.86
CA ALA A 120 33.45 5.97 7.97
C ALA A 120 34.17 6.18 6.63
N MET A 121 33.62 5.66 5.53
CA MET A 121 34.16 5.85 4.18
C MET A 121 34.10 7.30 3.72
N GLN A 122 33.04 8.04 4.06
CA GLN A 122 32.98 9.47 3.82
C GLN A 122 34.06 10.22 4.58
N GLN A 123 34.33 9.85 5.83
CA GLN A 123 35.37 10.47 6.63
C GLN A 123 36.77 10.23 6.04
N LEU A 124 37.08 8.98 5.68
CA LEU A 124 38.33 8.64 4.97
C LEU A 124 38.47 9.40 3.64
N THR A 125 37.36 9.62 2.93
CA THR A 125 37.36 10.40 1.69
C THR A 125 37.68 11.87 1.95
N ARG A 126 37.19 12.46 3.04
CA ARG A 126 37.52 13.84 3.43
C ARG A 126 38.98 13.97 3.83
N GLU A 127 39.50 13.04 4.62
CA GLU A 127 40.91 13.01 5.03
C GLU A 127 41.84 12.85 3.82
N LYS A 128 41.50 11.95 2.88
CA LYS A 128 42.25 11.80 1.64
C LYS A 128 42.30 13.10 0.83
N LYS A 129 41.18 13.81 0.69
CA LYS A 129 41.15 15.11 0.00
C LYS A 129 42.05 16.14 0.67
N GLN A 130 42.05 16.20 2.01
CA GLN A 130 42.95 17.10 2.75
C GLN A 130 44.42 16.75 2.53
N LEU A 131 44.77 15.45 2.51
CA LEU A 131 46.12 15.00 2.21
C LEU A 131 46.54 15.34 0.78
N ASP A 132 45.64 15.18 -0.19
CA ASP A 132 45.88 15.55 -1.59
C ASP A 132 46.10 17.07 -1.74
N GLU A 133 45.33 17.91 -1.03
CA GLU A 133 45.53 19.37 -0.99
C GLU A 133 46.90 19.76 -0.42
N ILE A 134 47.31 19.11 0.68
CA ILE A 134 48.63 19.32 1.29
C ILE A 134 49.74 18.87 0.32
N ALA A 135 49.57 17.73 -0.35
CA ALA A 135 50.53 17.23 -1.33
C ALA A 135 50.69 18.20 -2.52
N GLU A 136 49.60 18.79 -3.01
CA GLU A 136 49.64 19.81 -4.06
C GLU A 136 50.33 21.10 -3.59
N GLU A 137 50.13 21.52 -2.34
CA GLU A 137 50.86 22.65 -1.76
C GLU A 137 52.38 22.39 -1.70
N TYR A 138 52.79 21.21 -1.23
CA TYR A 138 54.19 20.80 -1.23
C TYR A 138 54.78 20.72 -2.64
N ARG A 139 54.02 20.20 -3.61
CA ARG A 139 54.40 20.16 -5.02
C ARG A 139 54.61 21.58 -5.56
N GLY A 140 53.72 22.51 -5.25
CA GLY A 140 53.86 23.92 -5.61
C GLY A 140 55.11 24.57 -5.02
N LYS A 141 55.40 24.34 -3.74
CA LYS A 141 56.63 24.82 -3.08
C LYS A 141 57.89 24.24 -3.72
N TYR A 142 57.89 22.94 -4.02
CA TYR A 142 58.99 22.27 -4.69
C TYR A 142 59.27 22.88 -6.07
N LEU A 143 58.23 23.04 -6.91
CA LEU A 143 58.35 23.67 -8.23
C LEU A 143 58.86 25.12 -8.15
N SER A 144 58.40 25.89 -7.15
CA SER A 144 58.92 27.24 -6.90
C SER A 144 60.40 27.22 -6.55
N MET A 145 60.83 26.25 -5.73
CA MET A 145 62.24 26.08 -5.38
C MET A 145 63.09 25.71 -6.59
N CYS A 146 62.65 24.75 -7.42
CA CYS A 146 63.34 24.40 -8.67
C CYS A 146 63.56 25.63 -9.55
N LYS A 147 62.51 26.46 -9.73
CA LYS A 147 62.61 27.68 -10.52
C LYS A 147 63.58 28.71 -9.93
N LYS A 148 63.68 28.80 -8.59
CA LYS A 148 64.68 29.63 -7.92
C LYS A 148 66.10 29.12 -8.17
N VAL A 149 66.31 27.80 -8.13
CA VAL A 149 67.61 27.18 -8.42
C VAL A 149 68.02 27.44 -9.86
N GLU A 150 67.11 27.29 -10.82
CA GLU A 150 67.34 27.63 -12.24
C GLU A 150 67.76 29.11 -12.40
N ASN A 151 67.06 30.03 -11.73
CA ASN A 151 67.42 31.45 -11.77
C ASN A 151 68.81 31.72 -11.17
N LEU A 152 69.13 31.11 -10.03
CA LEU A 152 70.44 31.25 -9.39
C LEU A 152 71.56 30.66 -10.26
N ASP A 153 71.30 29.58 -10.99
CA ASP A 153 72.26 28.98 -11.92
C ASP A 153 72.56 29.93 -13.10
N ILE A 154 71.54 30.59 -13.65
CA ILE A 154 71.70 31.63 -14.68
C ILE A 154 72.52 32.80 -14.15
N GLU A 155 72.22 33.28 -12.93
CA GLU A 155 72.94 34.38 -12.29
C GLU A 155 74.40 34.02 -12.00
N LEU A 156 74.65 32.81 -11.48
CA LEU A 156 75.98 32.28 -11.23
C LEU A 156 76.78 32.20 -12.53
N THR A 157 76.18 31.66 -13.59
CA THR A 157 76.80 31.60 -14.92
C THR A 157 77.14 32.99 -15.45
N ALA A 158 76.24 33.97 -15.30
CA ALA A 158 76.50 35.35 -15.67
C ALA A 158 77.60 36.01 -14.83
N ALA A 159 77.68 35.71 -13.53
CA ALA A 159 78.75 36.19 -12.66
C ALA A 159 80.11 35.60 -13.05
N THR A 160 80.18 34.28 -13.26
CA THR A 160 81.38 33.58 -13.73
C THR A 160 81.87 34.15 -15.08
N ASN A 161 80.97 34.40 -16.03
CA ASN A 161 81.31 35.02 -17.31
C ASN A 161 81.85 36.45 -17.15
N ARG A 162 81.36 37.22 -16.16
CA ARG A 162 81.88 38.56 -15.85
C ARG A 162 83.28 38.49 -15.21
N CYS A 163 83.49 37.58 -14.26
CA CYS A 163 84.79 37.38 -13.62
C CYS A 163 85.85 36.96 -14.65
N THR A 164 85.57 35.96 -15.48
CA THR A 164 86.49 35.51 -16.53
C THR A 164 86.83 36.61 -17.55
N LEU A 165 85.87 37.50 -17.86
CA LEU A 165 86.14 38.66 -18.71
C LEU A 165 87.05 39.69 -18.02
N LEU A 166 86.84 39.94 -16.73
CA LEU A 166 87.67 40.85 -15.94
C LEU A 166 89.09 40.29 -15.78
N GLU A 167 89.25 38.99 -15.54
CA GLU A 167 90.55 38.32 -15.53
C GLU A 167 91.29 38.53 -16.86
N LYS A 168 90.64 38.28 -17.99
CA LYS A 168 91.24 38.54 -19.31
C LYS A 168 91.63 40.01 -19.53
N ARG A 169 90.82 40.95 -19.03
CA ARG A 169 91.14 42.39 -19.10
C ARG A 169 92.32 42.75 -18.21
N LEU A 170 92.39 42.17 -17.01
CA LEU A 170 93.49 42.37 -16.09
C LEU A 170 94.79 41.81 -16.65
N ASP A 171 94.74 40.61 -17.24
CA ASP A 171 95.88 40.00 -17.94
C ASP A 171 96.36 40.84 -19.13
N GLU A 172 95.44 41.43 -19.89
CA GLU A 172 95.76 42.34 -20.99
C GLU A 172 96.36 43.66 -20.50
N GLU A 173 95.83 44.24 -19.42
CA GLU A 173 96.41 45.44 -18.79
C GLU A 173 97.78 45.16 -18.17
N LEU A 174 97.97 43.98 -17.56
CA LEU A 174 99.28 43.53 -17.09
C LEU A 174 100.25 43.38 -18.27
N ARG A 175 99.81 42.76 -19.37
CA ARG A 175 100.60 42.67 -20.61
C ARG A 175 100.96 44.03 -21.18
N ARG A 176 100.01 44.97 -21.23
CA ARG A 176 100.24 46.35 -21.69
C ARG A 176 101.18 47.10 -20.75
N SER A 177 101.01 46.96 -19.45
CA SER A 177 101.91 47.53 -18.46
C SER A 177 103.32 47.00 -18.65
N LEU A 178 103.52 45.70 -18.80
CA LEU A 178 104.82 45.10 -19.12
C LEU A 178 105.38 45.60 -20.47
N ARG A 179 104.53 45.81 -21.48
CA ARG A 179 104.92 46.40 -22.77
C ARG A 179 105.36 47.85 -22.62
N ASN A 180 104.62 48.63 -21.84
CA ASN A 180 104.85 50.05 -21.62
C ASN A 180 106.00 50.30 -20.64
N VAL A 181 106.32 49.36 -19.74
CA VAL A 181 107.54 49.42 -18.93
C VAL A 181 108.79 49.32 -19.83
N SER A 182 108.69 48.71 -21.02
CA SER A 182 109.75 48.77 -22.03
C SER A 182 109.81 50.09 -22.82
N THR A 183 108.90 51.03 -22.60
CA THR A 183 108.89 52.33 -23.28
C THR A 183 108.54 53.46 -22.31
N SER A 184 109.57 54.22 -21.94
CA SER A 184 109.57 55.38 -21.04
C SER A 184 108.33 56.30 -21.08
N PRO A 185 107.97 56.91 -19.94
CA PRO A 185 106.63 57.37 -19.64
C PRO A 185 106.32 58.75 -20.21
N THR A 186 105.10 58.93 -20.71
CA THR A 186 104.49 60.26 -20.89
C THR A 186 103.09 60.28 -20.28
N PRO A 187 102.66 61.41 -19.68
CA PRO A 187 101.64 61.45 -18.64
C PRO A 187 100.25 61.88 -19.14
N GLN A 188 99.25 61.42 -18.39
CA GLN A 188 97.97 62.06 -18.07
C GLN A 188 97.17 62.73 -19.21
N ARG A 189 95.97 62.18 -19.46
CA ARG A 189 94.76 63.01 -19.45
C ARG A 189 93.53 62.22 -19.02
N GLN A 190 92.91 62.74 -17.97
CA GLN A 190 91.60 62.41 -17.43
C GLN A 190 90.52 62.58 -18.50
N ASN A 191 89.53 61.70 -18.52
CA ASN A 191 88.14 62.02 -18.86
C ASN A 191 87.23 60.93 -18.29
N GLY A 192 86.73 61.19 -17.08
CA GLY A 192 85.68 60.40 -16.45
C GLY A 192 84.36 60.65 -17.17
N VAL A 193 83.81 59.63 -17.79
CA VAL A 193 82.46 59.65 -18.39
C VAL A 193 81.57 58.78 -17.53
N GLU A 194 80.87 59.40 -16.58
CA GLU A 194 79.82 58.76 -15.80
C GLU A 194 78.56 58.60 -16.67
N LYS A 195 78.30 57.38 -17.14
CA LYS A 195 77.06 57.01 -17.83
C LYS A 195 76.01 56.59 -16.81
N ARG A 196 74.97 57.41 -16.64
CA ARG A 196 73.81 57.15 -15.78
C ARG A 196 72.82 56.19 -16.47
N LEU A 197 72.56 55.04 -15.84
CA LEU A 197 71.67 53.98 -16.33
C LEU A 197 70.20 54.31 -16.02
N ARG A 198 69.32 54.20 -17.03
CA ARG A 198 67.86 54.30 -16.90
C ARG A 198 67.29 52.99 -16.32
N SER A 199 66.44 53.10 -15.31
CA SER A 199 65.65 51.98 -14.77
C SER A 199 64.28 51.95 -15.45
N ALA A 200 63.86 50.76 -15.89
CA ALA A 200 62.53 50.45 -16.39
C ALA A 200 61.98 49.29 -15.55
N SER A 201 60.73 49.39 -15.08
CA SER A 201 59.79 48.29 -14.81
C SER A 201 58.73 48.71 -13.79
N SER A 202 57.45 48.69 -14.18
CA SER A 202 56.46 47.76 -13.61
C SER A 202 55.09 48.01 -14.24
N VAL A 203 54.60 47.01 -14.96
CA VAL A 203 53.27 46.87 -15.54
C VAL A 203 52.37 46.24 -14.47
N ASN A 204 51.18 46.79 -14.20
CA ASN A 204 50.10 46.09 -13.51
C ASN A 204 48.77 46.46 -14.18
N VAL A 205 48.13 45.48 -14.81
CA VAL A 205 46.83 45.54 -15.52
C VAL A 205 45.87 44.55 -14.81
N PRO A 206 44.56 44.81 -14.77
CA PRO A 206 43.70 44.47 -13.62
C PRO A 206 42.94 43.14 -13.74
N LEU A 207 42.58 42.57 -12.59
CA LEU A 207 41.68 41.42 -12.46
C LEU A 207 40.21 41.86 -12.51
N SER A 208 39.49 41.45 -13.56
CA SER A 208 38.03 41.50 -13.64
C SER A 208 37.42 40.29 -12.93
N LEU A 209 36.61 40.53 -11.91
CA LEU A 209 35.78 39.52 -11.24
C LEU A 209 34.36 39.56 -11.85
N THR A 210 34.05 38.61 -12.74
CA THR A 210 32.71 38.44 -13.30
C THR A 210 31.92 37.45 -12.44
N THR A 211 30.95 37.94 -11.67
CA THR A 211 30.01 37.12 -10.91
C THR A 211 28.87 36.62 -11.80
N HIS A 212 28.79 35.31 -11.99
CA HIS A 212 27.71 34.66 -12.75
C HIS A 212 26.36 34.70 -11.99
N PRO A 213 25.25 35.04 -12.67
CA PRO A 213 23.91 35.06 -12.07
C PRO A 213 23.34 33.64 -11.90
N ARG A 214 22.79 33.37 -10.71
CA ARG A 214 22.20 32.09 -10.31
C ARG A 214 20.90 31.81 -11.07
N LYS A 215 20.83 30.66 -11.75
CA LYS A 215 19.63 30.10 -12.40
C LYS A 215 18.51 29.90 -11.37
N LYS A 216 17.29 30.38 -11.70
CA LYS A 216 16.05 30.16 -10.94
C LYS A 216 15.75 28.65 -10.86
N SER A 217 15.51 28.16 -9.64
CA SER A 217 15.17 26.77 -9.36
C SER A 217 13.80 26.38 -9.91
N ARG A 218 13.72 25.13 -10.36
CA ARG A 218 12.54 24.38 -10.82
C ARG A 218 11.34 24.65 -9.90
N SER A 219 10.19 24.97 -10.48
CA SER A 219 8.93 25.16 -9.76
C SER A 219 8.63 23.94 -8.91
N VAL A 220 8.51 24.12 -7.59
CA VAL A 220 8.08 23.08 -6.66
C VAL A 220 6.68 22.63 -7.08
N GLU A 221 6.50 21.32 -7.22
CA GLU A 221 5.22 20.73 -7.64
C GLU A 221 4.13 21.05 -6.60
N PRO A 222 2.97 21.58 -7.02
CA PRO A 222 1.91 21.97 -6.09
C PRO A 222 1.33 20.73 -5.39
N ARG A 223 1.19 20.81 -4.07
CA ARG A 223 0.62 19.74 -3.24
C ARG A 223 -0.86 20.03 -3.02
N VAL A 224 -1.73 19.19 -3.57
CA VAL A 224 -3.18 19.32 -3.46
C VAL A 224 -3.70 18.24 -2.52
N PHE A 225 -4.29 18.69 -1.42
CA PHE A 225 -4.75 17.84 -0.33
C PHE A 225 -6.27 17.77 -0.26
N THR A 226 -6.78 16.62 0.18
CA THR A 226 -8.16 16.48 0.67
C THR A 226 -8.21 15.46 1.81
N ILE A 227 -9.34 15.40 2.52
CA ILE A 227 -9.53 14.53 3.69
C ILE A 227 -10.66 13.53 3.41
N SER A 228 -10.49 12.30 3.93
CA SER A 228 -11.46 11.20 3.83
C SER A 228 -11.60 10.42 5.13
N GLY A 229 -12.85 10.13 5.51
CA GLY A 229 -13.19 9.23 6.61
C GLY A 229 -13.40 9.91 7.97
N PHE A 230 -13.16 11.22 8.05
CA PHE A 230 -13.38 12.01 9.26
C PHE A 230 -13.58 13.49 8.89
N ASP A 231 -14.26 14.23 9.76
CA ASP A 231 -14.30 15.70 9.68
C ASP A 231 -13.06 16.24 10.38
N ALA A 232 -12.28 17.03 9.66
CA ALA A 232 -11.10 17.69 10.19
C ALA A 232 -10.93 19.06 9.54
N SER A 233 -11.94 19.89 9.75
CA SER A 233 -11.90 21.31 9.40
C SER A 233 -10.64 22.01 9.94
N GLU A 234 -10.17 21.64 11.13
CA GLU A 234 -8.90 22.13 11.72
C GLU A 234 -7.66 21.68 10.93
N LEU A 235 -7.62 20.43 10.47
CA LEU A 235 -6.50 19.93 9.68
C LEU A 235 -6.41 20.62 8.32
N LEU A 236 -7.55 21.01 7.74
CA LEU A 236 -7.57 21.78 6.50
C LEU A 236 -7.00 23.20 6.68
N THR A 237 -7.17 23.83 7.84
CA THR A 237 -6.57 25.13 8.12
C THR A 237 -5.07 24.99 8.40
N GLU A 238 -4.64 23.93 9.08
CA GLU A 238 -3.24 23.57 9.26
C GLU A 238 -2.50 23.37 7.92
N ILE A 239 -3.08 22.61 6.98
CA ILE A 239 -2.50 22.39 5.65
C ILE A 239 -2.24 23.71 4.93
N LYS A 240 -3.15 24.69 5.05
CA LYS A 240 -3.00 26.02 4.40
C LYS A 240 -1.85 26.85 4.98
N GLN A 241 -1.34 26.53 6.17
CA GLN A 241 -0.19 27.22 6.77
C GLN A 241 1.15 26.76 6.15
N LEU A 242 1.16 25.61 5.48
CA LEU A 242 2.37 25.04 4.90
C LEU A 242 2.60 25.52 3.46
N PRO A 243 3.87 25.63 3.02
CA PRO A 243 4.21 26.17 1.71
C PRO A 243 3.74 25.24 0.58
N HIS A 244 3.29 25.84 -0.53
CA HIS A 244 2.85 25.14 -1.76
C HIS A 244 1.68 24.15 -1.57
N ALA A 245 0.88 24.34 -0.51
CA ALA A 245 -0.29 23.54 -0.22
C ALA A 245 -1.56 24.16 -0.83
N THR A 246 -2.42 23.34 -1.39
CA THR A 246 -3.77 23.72 -1.79
C THR A 246 -4.74 22.68 -1.25
N VAL A 247 -5.88 23.12 -0.71
CA VAL A 247 -6.93 22.23 -0.24
C VAL A 247 -8.00 22.13 -1.33
N ALA A 248 -8.29 20.91 -1.77
CA ALA A 248 -9.39 20.63 -2.66
C ALA A 248 -10.63 20.20 -1.86
N GLU A 249 -11.71 20.95 -2.03
CA GLU A 249 -13.01 20.58 -1.49
C GLU A 249 -13.64 19.47 -2.32
N CYS A 250 -14.09 18.42 -1.64
CA CYS A 250 -14.69 17.26 -2.27
C CYS A 250 -15.95 16.88 -1.53
N ARG A 251 -17.06 16.74 -2.25
CA ARG A 251 -18.32 16.30 -1.67
C ARG A 251 -18.20 14.87 -1.15
N SER A 252 -19.05 14.52 -0.19
CA SER A 252 -19.18 13.13 0.24
C SER A 252 -19.69 12.27 -0.92
N ASN A 253 -19.11 11.09 -1.09
CA ASN A 253 -19.46 10.09 -2.13
C ASN A 253 -19.15 10.47 -3.59
N THR A 254 -18.35 11.51 -3.84
CA THR A 254 -17.82 11.81 -5.19
C THR A 254 -16.37 11.36 -5.32
N PRO A 255 -15.92 10.99 -6.54
CA PRO A 255 -14.52 10.72 -6.80
C PRO A 255 -13.65 11.94 -6.48
N VAL A 256 -12.37 11.71 -6.21
CA VAL A 256 -11.42 12.79 -5.96
C VAL A 256 -11.17 13.65 -7.22
N PRO A 257 -10.76 14.92 -7.07
CA PRO A 257 -10.37 15.79 -8.19
C PRO A 257 -9.14 15.25 -8.93
N SER A 258 -9.06 15.51 -10.24
CA SER A 258 -7.98 15.02 -11.11
C SER A 258 -6.60 15.55 -10.74
N ASN A 259 -6.53 16.70 -10.09
CA ASN A 259 -5.28 17.32 -9.63
C ASN A 259 -4.91 16.94 -8.18
N LEU A 260 -5.66 16.05 -7.53
CA LEU A 260 -5.35 15.63 -6.17
C LEU A 260 -4.03 14.86 -6.13
N THR A 261 -3.12 15.26 -5.22
CA THR A 261 -1.84 14.57 -5.06
C THR A 261 -1.74 13.83 -3.72
N HIS A 262 -2.43 14.31 -2.69
CA HIS A 262 -2.36 13.75 -1.33
C HIS A 262 -3.77 13.60 -0.73
N LEU A 263 -4.06 12.44 -0.17
CA LEU A 263 -5.26 12.16 0.60
C LEU A 263 -4.89 11.86 2.04
N ILE A 264 -5.47 12.61 2.97
CA ILE A 264 -5.37 12.33 4.39
C ILE A 264 -6.56 11.46 4.82
N THR A 265 -6.29 10.35 5.50
CA THR A 265 -7.33 9.41 5.90
C THR A 265 -7.06 8.76 7.25
N ASN A 266 -8.14 8.34 7.93
CA ASN A 266 -8.11 7.48 9.12
C ASN A 266 -8.26 5.98 8.78
N GLY A 267 -8.24 5.63 7.49
CA GLY A 267 -8.37 4.26 7.01
C GLY A 267 -9.79 3.80 6.69
N GLN A 268 -10.82 4.60 6.99
CA GLN A 268 -12.19 4.26 6.63
C GLN A 268 -12.32 4.17 5.09
N LEU A 269 -12.84 3.03 4.61
CA LEU A 269 -13.09 2.81 3.19
C LEU A 269 -14.21 3.73 2.69
N THR A 270 -13.82 4.78 1.97
CA THR A 270 -14.74 5.70 1.28
C THR A 270 -14.45 5.72 -0.22
N ILE A 271 -15.38 6.26 -1.02
CA ILE A 271 -15.16 6.49 -2.45
C ILE A 271 -13.92 7.37 -2.68
N LYS A 272 -13.67 8.37 -1.84
CA LYS A 272 -12.49 9.24 -1.95
C LYS A 272 -11.20 8.44 -1.77
N LEU A 273 -11.16 7.56 -0.77
CA LEU A 273 -10.01 6.71 -0.53
C LEU A 273 -9.77 5.75 -1.69
N LEU A 274 -10.80 5.04 -2.13
CA LEU A 274 -10.69 4.09 -3.24
C LEU A 274 -10.23 4.76 -4.53
N THR A 275 -10.78 5.93 -4.86
CA THR A 275 -10.41 6.67 -6.08
C THR A 275 -9.01 7.26 -6.00
N ALA A 276 -8.57 7.74 -4.83
CA ALA A 276 -7.20 8.20 -4.62
C ALA A 276 -6.18 7.06 -4.74
N LEU A 277 -6.50 5.86 -4.23
CA LEU A 277 -5.65 4.68 -4.33
C LEU A 277 -5.41 4.28 -5.78
N VAL A 278 -6.47 4.16 -6.58
CA VAL A 278 -6.35 3.73 -7.99
C VAL A 278 -5.74 4.79 -8.90
N ARG A 279 -5.75 6.07 -8.51
CA ARG A 279 -5.07 7.16 -9.23
C ARG A 279 -3.60 7.35 -8.83
N GLY A 280 -3.12 6.63 -7.81
CA GLY A 280 -1.74 6.77 -7.34
C GLY A 280 -1.50 8.08 -6.56
N CYS A 281 -2.48 8.56 -5.81
CA CYS A 281 -2.26 9.63 -4.85
C CYS A 281 -1.47 9.12 -3.63
N TRP A 282 -0.78 10.01 -2.93
CA TRP A 282 -0.24 9.70 -1.61
C TRP A 282 -1.38 9.50 -0.60
N ILE A 283 -1.31 8.42 0.16
CA ILE A 283 -2.27 8.09 1.21
C ILE A 283 -1.56 8.20 2.54
N LEU A 284 -2.01 9.12 3.39
CA LEU A 284 -1.27 9.54 4.58
C LEU A 284 -2.19 9.67 5.82
N PRO A 285 -1.67 9.42 7.03
CA PRO A 285 -2.39 9.70 8.27
C PRO A 285 -2.42 11.21 8.57
N ASP A 286 -3.31 11.62 9.45
CA ASP A 286 -3.39 13.00 9.96
C ASP A 286 -2.10 13.46 10.68
N VAL A 287 -1.42 12.53 11.36
CA VAL A 287 -0.14 12.77 12.05
C VAL A 287 0.93 13.37 11.12
N TYR A 288 0.94 13.00 9.84
CA TYR A 288 1.87 13.55 8.86
C TYR A 288 1.75 15.08 8.74
N VAL A 289 0.51 15.57 8.68
CA VAL A 289 0.24 17.01 8.58
C VAL A 289 0.64 17.70 9.86
N ARG A 290 0.23 17.18 11.02
CA ARG A 290 0.56 17.78 12.33
C ARG A 290 2.06 17.87 12.56
N ASP A 291 2.79 16.81 12.25
CA ASP A 291 4.26 16.80 12.36
C ASP A 291 4.93 17.73 11.36
N SER A 292 4.41 17.83 10.13
CA SER A 292 4.90 18.79 9.13
C SER A 292 4.68 20.25 9.56
N VAL A 293 3.52 20.55 10.18
CA VAL A 293 3.24 21.86 10.76
C VAL A 293 4.20 22.16 11.91
N ARG A 294 4.43 21.19 12.80
CA ARG A 294 5.39 21.34 13.91
C ARG A 294 6.80 21.66 13.41
N ASP A 295 7.25 20.98 12.36
CA ASP A 295 8.56 21.18 11.75
C ASP A 295 8.61 22.35 10.76
N GLN A 296 7.48 23.04 10.55
CA GLN A 296 7.30 24.17 9.62
C GLN A 296 7.77 23.86 8.18
N ARG A 297 7.74 22.60 7.79
CA ARG A 297 8.12 22.10 6.47
C ARG A 297 7.44 20.77 6.21
N TRP A 298 7.22 20.47 4.95
CA TRP A 298 6.76 19.14 4.57
C TRP A 298 7.81 18.09 4.92
N LEU A 299 7.40 17.10 5.68
CA LEU A 299 8.20 15.90 5.95
C LEU A 299 8.13 14.93 4.77
N ASP A 300 8.96 13.90 4.81
CA ASP A 300 8.97 12.85 3.81
C ASP A 300 7.70 11.99 3.93
N GLU A 301 6.91 11.94 2.85
CA GLU A 301 5.65 11.20 2.81
C GLU A 301 5.85 9.70 3.04
N SER A 302 6.98 9.15 2.56
CA SER A 302 7.28 7.72 2.64
C SER A 302 7.49 7.21 4.07
N ALA A 303 7.76 8.11 5.01
CA ALA A 303 7.89 7.78 6.43
C ALA A 303 6.53 7.60 7.14
N TYR A 304 5.44 8.09 6.55
CA TYR A 304 4.11 8.13 7.19
C TYR A 304 3.06 7.29 6.48
N GLY A 305 3.17 7.13 5.17
CA GLY A 305 2.22 6.35 4.40
C GLY A 305 2.83 5.90 3.09
N PHE A 306 1.97 5.73 2.07
CA PHE A 306 2.41 5.12 0.83
C PHE A 306 1.71 5.72 -0.38
N ARG A 307 2.30 5.46 -1.53
CA ARG A 307 1.76 5.74 -2.86
C ARG A 307 2.07 4.53 -3.73
N HIS A 308 1.13 4.15 -4.59
CA HIS A 308 1.43 3.19 -5.64
C HIS A 308 2.43 3.80 -6.63
N GLU A 309 3.57 3.15 -6.83
CA GLU A 309 4.53 3.55 -7.86
C GLU A 309 3.90 3.45 -9.26
N HIS A 310 3.13 2.38 -9.47
CA HIS A 310 2.32 2.16 -10.66
C HIS A 310 0.87 1.97 -10.23
N PRO A 311 -0.10 2.74 -10.76
CA PRO A 311 -1.49 2.61 -10.33
C PRO A 311 -2.02 1.18 -10.61
N PRO A 312 -2.65 0.53 -9.64
CA PRO A 312 -2.85 -0.93 -9.64
C PRO A 312 -3.79 -1.43 -10.75
N LEU A 313 -4.67 -0.57 -11.24
CA LEU A 313 -5.64 -0.91 -12.30
C LEU A 313 -5.25 -0.31 -13.66
N PHE A 314 -4.14 0.41 -13.76
CA PHE A 314 -3.79 1.11 -14.99
C PHE A 314 -3.62 0.14 -16.16
N GLN A 315 -4.33 0.40 -17.26
CA GLN A 315 -4.33 -0.42 -18.49
C GLN A 315 -4.73 -1.89 -18.28
N LYS A 316 -5.47 -2.20 -17.21
CA LYS A 316 -6.03 -3.55 -16.99
C LYS A 316 -7.40 -3.68 -17.65
N ARG A 317 -7.67 -4.85 -18.21
CA ARG A 317 -8.99 -5.25 -18.69
C ARG A 317 -9.76 -5.92 -17.56
N ILE A 318 -10.86 -5.31 -17.12
CA ILE A 318 -11.64 -5.77 -15.99
C ILE A 318 -12.98 -6.33 -16.49
N GLY A 319 -13.21 -7.62 -16.25
CA GLY A 319 -14.48 -8.28 -16.52
C GLY A 319 -15.35 -8.34 -15.26
N PHE A 320 -16.67 -8.28 -15.43
CA PHE A 320 -17.63 -8.46 -14.36
C PHE A 320 -18.55 -9.64 -14.67
N THR A 321 -18.68 -10.58 -13.76
CA THR A 321 -19.67 -11.66 -13.90
C THR A 321 -21.08 -11.12 -13.75
N GLU A 322 -22.08 -11.82 -14.28
CA GLU A 322 -23.49 -11.44 -14.13
C GLU A 322 -23.92 -11.34 -12.66
N GLY A 323 -23.44 -12.28 -11.82
CA GLY A 323 -23.68 -12.23 -10.37
C GLY A 323 -23.04 -11.01 -9.72
N PHE A 324 -21.84 -10.61 -10.16
CA PHE A 324 -21.18 -9.43 -9.62
C PHE A 324 -21.85 -8.12 -10.05
N ILE A 325 -22.29 -8.02 -11.30
CA ILE A 325 -23.05 -6.87 -11.82
C ILE A 325 -24.30 -6.63 -10.96
N SER A 326 -24.92 -7.71 -10.49
CA SER A 326 -26.10 -7.68 -9.62
C SER A 326 -25.78 -7.36 -8.15
N SER A 327 -24.50 -7.28 -7.79
CA SER A 327 -24.06 -7.02 -6.41
C SER A 327 -24.08 -5.53 -6.07
N ARG A 328 -24.16 -5.24 -4.76
CA ARG A 328 -24.08 -3.86 -4.23
C ARG A 328 -22.76 -3.14 -4.54
N HIS A 329 -21.70 -3.88 -4.87
CA HIS A 329 -20.36 -3.32 -5.08
C HIS A 329 -20.11 -2.90 -6.53
N TYR A 330 -20.97 -3.31 -7.47
CA TYR A 330 -20.77 -3.08 -8.90
C TYR A 330 -20.54 -1.61 -9.26
N ASN A 331 -21.40 -0.70 -8.78
CA ASN A 331 -21.28 0.72 -9.09
C ASN A 331 -19.95 1.32 -8.61
N THR A 332 -19.50 0.94 -7.42
CA THR A 332 -18.21 1.38 -6.88
C THR A 332 -17.05 0.75 -7.64
N ALA A 333 -17.14 -0.55 -7.97
CA ALA A 333 -16.14 -1.26 -8.75
C ALA A 333 -15.96 -0.65 -10.15
N LYS A 334 -17.06 -0.34 -10.82
CA LYS A 334 -17.06 0.33 -12.11
C LYS A 334 -16.42 1.72 -12.02
N LEU A 335 -16.82 2.52 -11.02
CA LEU A 335 -16.21 3.82 -10.79
C LEU A 335 -14.69 3.74 -10.60
N ILE A 336 -14.19 2.83 -9.76
CA ILE A 336 -12.74 2.71 -9.54
C ILE A 336 -12.00 2.15 -10.75
N THR A 337 -12.68 1.36 -11.59
CA THR A 337 -12.14 0.84 -12.86
C THR A 337 -11.88 2.01 -13.81
N ASP A 338 -12.89 2.86 -14.01
CA ASP A 338 -12.81 4.04 -14.86
C ASP A 338 -11.75 5.03 -14.31
N GLU A 339 -11.76 5.26 -13.00
CA GLU A 339 -10.84 6.19 -12.33
C GLU A 339 -9.39 5.69 -12.28
N GLY A 340 -9.18 4.39 -12.29
CA GLY A 340 -7.86 3.75 -12.31
C GLY A 340 -7.23 3.66 -13.70
N GLY A 341 -7.95 4.07 -14.76
CA GLY A 341 -7.49 3.92 -16.15
C GLY A 341 -7.52 2.47 -16.64
N ALA A 342 -8.37 1.62 -16.05
CA ALA A 342 -8.70 0.31 -16.58
C ALA A 342 -9.80 0.43 -17.66
N THR A 343 -10.00 -0.64 -18.42
CA THR A 343 -11.09 -0.78 -19.39
C THR A 343 -11.98 -1.95 -19.01
N VAL A 344 -13.30 -1.79 -19.16
CA VAL A 344 -14.24 -2.89 -18.94
C VAL A 344 -14.23 -3.83 -20.15
N GLU A 345 -14.04 -5.12 -19.91
CA GLU A 345 -14.02 -6.18 -20.92
C GLU A 345 -15.27 -7.06 -20.79
N THR A 346 -15.91 -7.35 -21.92
CA THR A 346 -17.11 -8.20 -21.99
C THR A 346 -16.75 -9.68 -22.04
N GLU A 347 -15.64 -10.03 -22.70
CA GLU A 347 -15.20 -11.43 -22.81
C GLU A 347 -14.32 -11.78 -21.60
N LEU A 348 -14.90 -12.49 -20.62
CA LEU A 348 -14.24 -12.79 -19.34
C LEU A 348 -12.93 -13.55 -19.50
N ARG A 349 -12.78 -14.33 -20.57
CA ARG A 349 -11.57 -15.13 -20.86
C ARG A 349 -10.35 -14.28 -21.22
N VAL A 350 -10.55 -13.06 -21.69
CA VAL A 350 -9.47 -12.14 -22.07
C VAL A 350 -9.22 -11.05 -21.03
N ALA A 351 -10.06 -10.98 -19.98
CA ALA A 351 -9.89 -10.02 -18.90
C ALA A 351 -8.66 -10.36 -18.05
N ASP A 352 -7.94 -9.31 -17.62
CA ASP A 352 -6.79 -9.46 -16.72
C ASP A 352 -7.24 -9.64 -15.25
N ILE A 353 -8.44 -9.16 -14.92
CA ILE A 353 -9.10 -9.36 -13.62
C ILE A 353 -10.59 -9.61 -13.88
N VAL A 354 -11.15 -10.68 -13.30
CA VAL A 354 -12.59 -10.96 -13.37
C VAL A 354 -13.21 -10.79 -11.99
N LEU A 355 -14.02 -9.76 -11.79
CA LEU A 355 -14.73 -9.56 -10.53
C LEU A 355 -15.96 -10.46 -10.46
N CYS A 356 -16.00 -11.27 -9.40
CA CYS A 356 -17.06 -12.23 -9.13
C CYS A 356 -17.53 -12.15 -7.68
N THR A 357 -18.69 -12.71 -7.39
CA THR A 357 -19.20 -12.87 -6.02
C THR A 357 -18.47 -14.01 -5.30
N HIS A 358 -18.57 -14.04 -3.97
CA HIS A 358 -18.00 -15.12 -3.16
C HIS A 358 -18.54 -16.51 -3.54
N ALA A 359 -19.81 -16.60 -3.95
CA ALA A 359 -20.42 -17.84 -4.41
C ALA A 359 -19.84 -18.31 -5.76
N GLU A 360 -19.56 -17.37 -6.67
CA GLU A 360 -19.02 -17.68 -7.99
C GLU A 360 -17.52 -18.01 -7.98
N HIS A 361 -16.75 -17.44 -7.03
CA HIS A 361 -15.29 -17.56 -7.01
C HIS A 361 -14.79 -19.02 -6.95
N GLY A 362 -15.55 -19.92 -6.30
CA GLY A 362 -15.22 -21.34 -6.24
C GLY A 362 -15.73 -22.17 -7.42
N THR A 363 -16.68 -21.67 -8.20
CA THR A 363 -17.29 -22.39 -9.33
C THR A 363 -16.68 -22.02 -10.68
N LEU A 364 -16.00 -20.88 -10.77
CA LEU A 364 -15.34 -20.38 -11.98
C LEU A 364 -13.98 -21.08 -12.21
N GLU A 365 -14.01 -22.40 -12.43
CA GLU A 365 -12.78 -23.18 -12.73
C GLU A 365 -12.06 -22.68 -13.98
N GLU A 366 -12.78 -22.11 -14.96
CA GLU A 366 -12.21 -21.62 -16.22
C GLU A 366 -11.51 -20.25 -16.09
N CYS A 367 -11.79 -19.46 -15.04
CA CYS A 367 -11.27 -18.10 -14.90
C CYS A 367 -10.14 -18.04 -13.87
N THR A 368 -8.90 -18.28 -14.30
CA THR A 368 -7.71 -18.23 -13.43
C THR A 368 -7.46 -16.86 -12.77
N HIS A 369 -8.11 -15.81 -13.26
CA HIS A 369 -7.94 -14.41 -12.81
C HIS A 369 -9.18 -13.89 -12.07
N ALA A 370 -10.03 -14.80 -11.57
CA ALA A 370 -11.21 -14.45 -10.79
C ALA A 370 -10.83 -13.87 -9.42
N MET A 371 -11.47 -12.75 -9.03
CA MET A 371 -11.25 -12.08 -7.75
C MET A 371 -12.58 -11.62 -7.16
N THR A 372 -12.73 -11.82 -5.85
CA THR A 372 -13.81 -11.18 -5.08
C THR A 372 -13.54 -9.70 -4.85
N TRP A 373 -14.57 -8.92 -4.53
CA TRP A 373 -14.43 -7.50 -4.18
C TRP A 373 -13.38 -7.25 -3.09
N ASP A 374 -13.39 -8.04 -2.02
CA ASP A 374 -12.47 -7.86 -0.89
C ASP A 374 -11.01 -8.04 -1.33
N LYS A 375 -10.75 -8.97 -2.26
CA LYS A 375 -9.42 -9.16 -2.86
C LYS A 375 -8.99 -8.00 -3.74
N VAL A 376 -9.92 -7.38 -4.46
CA VAL A 376 -9.62 -6.15 -5.22
C VAL A 376 -9.31 -4.99 -4.28
N VAL A 377 -10.04 -4.87 -3.17
CA VAL A 377 -9.76 -3.86 -2.14
C VAL A 377 -8.39 -4.09 -1.50
N GLU A 378 -8.02 -5.33 -1.19
CA GLU A 378 -6.68 -5.68 -0.69
C GLU A 378 -5.58 -5.34 -1.71
N LEU A 379 -5.82 -5.58 -3.00
CA LEU A 379 -4.88 -5.26 -4.08
C LEU A 379 -4.60 -3.76 -4.16
N ILE A 380 -5.66 -2.94 -4.12
CA ILE A 380 -5.52 -1.48 -4.25
C ILE A 380 -5.15 -0.82 -2.91
N TYR A 381 -5.41 -1.47 -1.77
CA TYR A 381 -5.14 -0.93 -0.43
C TYR A 381 -4.32 -1.91 0.43
N PRO A 382 -3.03 -2.12 0.11
CA PRO A 382 -2.21 -3.15 0.74
C PRO A 382 -1.82 -2.82 2.19
N VAL A 383 -1.70 -1.53 2.51
CA VAL A 383 -1.28 -1.05 3.83
C VAL A 383 -2.39 -0.18 4.41
N LYS A 384 -3.17 -0.72 5.34
CA LYS A 384 -4.24 0.02 6.00
C LYS A 384 -3.66 1.03 6.99
N ILE A 385 -3.94 2.30 6.75
CA ILE A 385 -3.68 3.37 7.72
C ILE A 385 -4.66 3.20 8.88
N GLY A 386 -4.16 3.22 10.11
CA GLY A 386 -4.96 3.12 11.34
C GLY A 386 -4.81 1.80 12.11
N ASP A 387 -4.49 0.68 11.44
CA ASP A 387 -4.37 -0.64 12.09
C ASP A 387 -3.07 -0.83 12.90
N THR A 388 -2.20 0.19 12.95
CA THR A 388 -0.92 0.16 13.70
C THR A 388 -0.93 0.98 14.98
N GLN A 389 -2.09 1.44 15.47
CA GLN A 389 -2.22 2.05 16.79
C GLN A 389 -2.62 1.06 17.88
#